data_AF-A0A351GI21-F1
#
_entry.id   AF-A0A351GI21-F1
#
_cell.length_a   1.000
_cell.length_b   1.000
_cell.length_c   1.000
_cell.angle_alpha   90.00
_cell.angle_beta   90.00
_cell.angle_gamma   90.00
#
_symmetry.space_group_name_H-M   'P 1'
#
loop_
_entity.id
_entity.type
_entity.pdbx_description
1 polymer ?
#
loop_
_entity_poly.entity_id
_entity_poly.type
_entity_poly.pdbx_seq_one_letter_code
_entity_poly.pdbx_strand_id
1 'polypeptide(L)'
;MSDIVKEPSHYTMWKIEPITFIMDNHLPFHTGNIIKYAMRAGYKLYDGEDEIGSEITDLRKVMRYAEMRIEQLDRAMKDYI
;
A
#
# COMPACT_ATOMS: atom_id res chain seq x y z
N MET A 1 20.79 13.74 12.41
CA MET A 1 20.73 12.41 11.78
C MET A 1 19.30 11.95 11.91
N SER A 2 18.53 11.95 10.82
CA SER A 2 17.18 11.38 10.84
C SER A 2 17.31 9.89 11.11
N ASP A 3 16.58 9.40 12.10
CA ASP A 3 16.49 7.97 12.38
C ASP A 3 15.79 7.33 11.18
N ILE A 4 16.54 6.58 10.36
CA ILE A 4 16.05 5.94 9.14
C ILE A 4 14.89 4.98 9.44
N VAL A 5 14.79 4.51 10.69
CA VAL A 5 13.75 3.61 11.17
C VAL A 5 12.52 4.38 11.67
N LYS A 6 12.71 5.51 12.37
CA LYS A 6 11.60 6.26 12.98
C LYS A 6 11.06 7.41 12.13
N GLU A 7 11.89 8.02 11.31
CA GLU A 7 11.58 9.24 10.54
C GLU A 7 12.29 9.28 9.17
N PRO A 8 12.14 8.29 8.27
CA PRO A 8 12.59 8.48 6.90
C PRO A 8 11.79 9.61 6.25
N SER A 9 12.46 10.44 5.45
CA SER A 9 12.00 11.74 4.93
C SER A 9 10.74 11.70 4.06
N HIS A 10 10.20 10.50 3.78
CA HIS A 10 8.99 10.27 3.01
C HIS A 10 7.72 10.26 3.89
N TYR A 11 7.83 10.25 5.22
CA TYR A 11 6.72 10.21 6.18
C TYR A 11 6.31 11.59 6.73
N THR A 12 6.67 12.69 6.06
CA THR A 12 6.22 14.04 6.43
C THR A 12 5.31 14.67 5.37
N MET A 13 4.89 13.86 4.40
CA MET A 13 4.13 14.31 3.23
C MET A 13 2.65 14.53 3.54
N TRP A 14 2.10 13.73 4.46
CA TRP A 14 0.67 13.70 4.72
C TRP A 14 0.36 14.26 6.11
N LYS A 15 -0.79 14.91 6.23
CA LYS A 15 -1.28 15.38 7.55
C LYS A 15 -1.51 14.23 8.53
N ILE A 16 -1.84 13.06 7.99
CA ILE A 16 -1.97 11.81 8.73
C ILE A 16 -1.17 10.78 7.94
N GLU A 17 -0.18 10.16 8.57
CA GLU A 17 0.60 9.13 7.93
C GLU A 17 -0.27 7.91 7.59
N PRO A 18 -0.14 7.32 6.38
CA PRO A 18 -0.98 6.19 5.98
C PRO A 18 -0.95 5.05 6.99
N ILE A 19 0.22 4.76 7.57
CA ILE A 19 0.35 3.71 8.59
C ILE A 19 -0.46 4.03 9.85
N THR A 20 -0.47 5.28 10.32
CA THR A 20 -1.26 5.74 11.46
C THR A 20 -2.75 5.59 11.17
N PHE A 21 -3.21 6.08 10.00
CA PHE A 21 -4.61 5.92 9.58
C PHE A 21 -5.04 4.44 9.53
N ILE A 22 -4.20 3.57 8.99
CA ILE A 22 -4.46 2.13 8.87
C ILE A 22 -4.56 1.47 10.25
N MET A 23 -3.63 1.78 11.16
CA MET A 23 -3.59 1.19 12.50
C MET A 23 -4.78 1.66 13.35
N ASP A 24 -5.06 2.96 13.38
CA ASP A 24 -6.12 3.53 14.21
C ASP A 24 -7.51 2.99 13.80
N ASN A 25 -7.71 2.76 12.50
CA ASN A 25 -8.96 2.20 11.97
C ASN A 25 -8.98 0.67 11.92
N HIS A 26 -7.95 -0.01 12.41
CA HIS A 26 -7.85 -1.47 12.45
C HIS A 26 -8.13 -2.11 11.07
N LEU A 27 -7.63 -1.48 10.00
CA LEU A 27 -7.99 -1.91 8.65
C LEU A 27 -7.39 -3.28 8.33
N PRO A 28 -8.14 -4.14 7.61
CA PRO A 28 -7.65 -5.45 7.24
C PRO A 28 -6.47 -5.34 6.27
N PHE A 29 -5.61 -6.35 6.28
CA PHE A 29 -4.32 -6.35 5.59
C PHE A 29 -4.38 -5.89 4.11
N HIS A 30 -5.34 -6.39 3.33
CA HIS A 30 -5.52 -6.00 1.93
C HIS A 30 -5.84 -4.50 1.77
N THR A 31 -6.79 -3.97 2.55
CA THR A 31 -7.16 -2.55 2.54
C THR A 31 -6.01 -1.65 3.00
N GLY A 32 -5.28 -2.05 4.04
CA GLY A 32 -4.10 -1.32 4.50
C GLY A 32 -3.03 -1.22 3.41
N ASN A 33 -2.76 -2.31 2.69
CA ASN A 33 -1.80 -2.27 1.59
C ASN A 33 -2.31 -1.42 0.41
N ILE A 34 -3.59 -1.51 0.06
CA ILE A 34 -4.20 -0.66 -0.97
C ILE A 34 -3.97 0.82 -0.65
N ILE A 35 -4.28 1.28 0.56
CA ILE A 35 -4.07 2.67 0.99
C ILE A 35 -2.58 3.03 0.95
N LYS A 36 -1.72 2.16 1.50
CA LYS A 36 -0.27 2.38 1.52
C LYS A 36 0.30 2.60 0.13
N TYR A 37 -0.03 1.75 -0.84
CA TYR A 37 0.52 1.86 -2.20
C TYR A 37 -0.12 3.01 -2.96
N ALA A 38 -1.42 3.27 -2.79
CA ALA A 38 -2.08 4.41 -3.40
C ALA A 38 -1.49 5.75 -2.93
N MET A 39 -1.14 5.87 -1.65
CA MET A 39 -0.57 7.10 -1.08
C MET A 39 0.92 7.27 -1.33
N ARG A 40 1.61 6.22 -1.82
CA ARG A 40 3.05 6.24 -2.08
C ARG A 40 3.40 6.29 -3.57
N ALA A 41 2.45 5.99 -4.45
CA ALA A 41 2.67 5.95 -5.89
C ALA A 41 3.33 7.26 -6.38
N GLY A 42 4.45 7.12 -7.10
CA GLY A 42 5.24 8.24 -7.63
C GLY A 42 6.22 8.87 -6.64
N TYR A 43 6.12 8.57 -5.34
CA TYR A 43 6.98 9.18 -4.31
C TYR A 43 8.11 8.30 -3.82
N LYS A 44 7.96 6.97 -3.94
CA LYS A 44 9.05 6.04 -3.69
C LYS A 44 9.67 5.62 -5.02
N LEU A 45 10.91 6.03 -5.25
CA LEU A 45 11.70 5.54 -6.37
C LEU A 45 12.08 4.07 -6.15
N TYR A 46 11.90 3.27 -7.19
CA TYR A 46 12.39 1.90 -7.27
C TYR A 46 13.70 1.83 -8.04
N ASP A 47 14.56 0.88 -7.68
CA ASP A 47 15.84 0.69 -8.35
C ASP A 47 15.63 0.40 -9.83
N GLY A 48 16.16 1.28 -10.68
CA GLY A 48 16.04 1.16 -12.13
C GLY A 48 14.75 1.74 -12.74
N GLU A 49 13.90 2.39 -11.95
CA GLU A 49 12.68 3.07 -12.44
C GLU A 49 12.79 4.59 -12.25
N ASP A 50 12.18 5.34 -13.17
CA ASP A 50 11.90 6.76 -12.96
C ASP A 50 10.62 6.96 -12.12
N GLU A 51 10.19 8.20 -11.92
CA GLU A 51 9.00 8.53 -11.14
C GLU A 51 7.74 7.89 -11.73
N ILE A 52 7.61 7.88 -13.06
CA ILE A 52 6.46 7.31 -13.77
C ILE A 52 6.44 5.78 -13.61
N GLY A 53 7.58 5.12 -13.81
CA GLY A 53 7.72 3.68 -13.59
C GLY A 53 7.38 3.30 -12.15
N SER A 54 7.88 4.09 -11.19
CA SER A 54 7.64 3.88 -9.77
C SER A 54 6.16 4.05 -9.39
N GLU A 55 5.48 5.03 -9.97
CA GLU A 55 4.03 5.23 -9.83
C GLU A 55 3.25 4.03 -10.37
N ILE A 56 3.56 3.59 -11.59
CA ILE A 56 2.93 2.41 -12.22
C ILE A 56 3.15 1.16 -11.36
N THR A 57 4.34 0.97 -10.80
CA THR A 57 4.67 -0.15 -9.92
C THR A 57 3.81 -0.17 -8.67
N ASP A 58 3.59 0.97 -8.02
CA ASP A 58 2.72 1.06 -6.84
C ASP A 58 1.24 0.88 -7.21
N LEU A 59 0.76 1.43 -8.32
CA LEU A 59 -0.61 1.21 -8.80
C LEU A 59 -0.88 -0.26 -9.15
N ARG A 60 0.08 -0.96 -9.75
CA ARG A 60 -0.01 -2.42 -9.96
C ARG A 60 -0.11 -3.19 -8.65
N LYS A 61 0.56 -2.73 -7.59
CA LYS A 61 0.41 -3.34 -6.26
C LYS A 61 -0.98 -3.09 -5.69
N VAL A 62 -1.56 -1.90 -5.87
CA VAL A 62 -2.97 -1.62 -5.51
C VAL A 62 -3.89 -2.64 -6.16
N MET A 63 -3.79 -2.82 -7.49
CA MET A 63 -4.56 -3.82 -8.22
C MET A 63 -4.37 -5.23 -7.64
N ARG A 64 -3.11 -5.64 -7.42
CA ARG A 64 -2.80 -6.98 -6.92
C ARG A 64 -3.43 -7.27 -5.55
N TYR A 65 -3.44 -6.31 -4.63
CA TYR A 65 -4.06 -6.51 -3.31
C TYR A 65 -5.59 -6.57 -3.38
N ALA A 66 -6.21 -5.86 -4.33
CA ALA A 66 -7.64 -5.99 -4.61
C ALA A 66 -7.95 -7.38 -5.20
N GLU A 67 -7.19 -7.82 -6.20
CA GLU A 67 -7.30 -9.17 -6.80
C GLU A 67 -7.18 -10.27 -5.75
N MET A 68 -6.14 -10.21 -4.88
CA MET A 68 -5.95 -11.21 -3.82
C MET A 68 -7.15 -11.30 -2.88
N ARG A 69 -7.82 -10.18 -2.58
CA ARG A 69 -9.03 -10.20 -1.75
C ARG A 69 -10.21 -10.84 -2.49
N ILE A 70 -10.38 -10.53 -3.76
CA ILE A 70 -11.42 -11.13 -4.60
C ILE A 70 -11.19 -12.65 -4.68
N GLU A 71 -9.97 -13.09 -4.98
CA GLU A 71 -9.60 -14.51 -5.02
C GLU A 71 -9.90 -15.22 -3.69
N GLN A 72 -9.64 -14.57 -2.55
CA GLN A 72 -9.94 -15.12 -1.23
C GLN A 72 -11.46 -15.30 -1.01
N LEU A 73 -12.25 -14.30 -1.41
CA LEU A 73 -13.72 -14.34 -1.31
C LEU A 73 -14.31 -15.41 -2.21
N ASP A 74 -13.82 -15.52 -3.44
CA ASP A 74 -14.27 -16.53 -4.41
C ASP A 74 -13.99 -17.95 -3.92
N ARG A 75 -12.82 -18.19 -3.30
CA ARG A 75 -12.50 -19.49 -2.68
C ARG A 75 -13.43 -19.80 -1.51
N ALA A 76 -13.60 -18.84 -0.60
CA ALA A 76 -14.49 -19.01 0.55
C ALA A 76 -15.95 -19.31 0.14
N MET A 77 -16.42 -18.74 -0.98
CA MET A 77 -17.75 -19.02 -1.53
C MET A 77 -17.84 -20.42 -2.15
N LYS A 78 -16.80 -20.88 -2.84
CA LYS A 78 -16.76 -22.24 -3.43
C LYS A 78 -16.75 -23.33 -2.36
N ASP A 79 -16.07 -23.09 -1.25
CA ASP A 79 -16.03 -24.05 -0.13
C ASP A 79 -17.37 -24.14 0.64
N TYR A 80 -18.32 -23.24 0.36
CA TYR A 80 -19.65 -23.20 0.99
C TYR A 80 -20.74 -23.96 0.20
N ILE A 81 -20.48 -24.30 -1.07
CA ILE A 81 -21.43 -24.98 -1.98
C ILE A 81 -21.01 -26.43 -2.17
#